data_AF-A0A7Y2ZXF7-F1
#
_entry.id   AF-A0A7Y2ZXF7-F1
#
_cell.length_a   1.000
_cell.length_b   1.000
_cell.length_c   1.000
_cell.angle_alpha   90.00
_cell.angle_beta   90.00
_cell.angle_gamma   90.00
#
_symmetry.space_group_name_H-M   'P 1'
#
loop_
_entity.id
_entity.type
_entity.pdbx_description
1 polymer ?
#
loop_
_entity_poly.entity_id
_entity_poly.type
_entity_poly.pdbx_seq_one_letter_code
_entity_poly.pdbx_strand_id
1 'polypeptide(L)'
;MDTVAGKSEKEFFEQLRAVFEKMSHEIPLYMFVDPGQDDDFIQTGRQMVRAFRELTEKITFREFPLDHEMAKKWQVTASPTLLIAPETYAIRWLGAPVGEEGRTFLETLILVGRRQSNLNDQARKVIQNIDSKRQVKVFVSPSCPYCPQQAVNAVRAVIEKPELISLEIIDIMANPEMADQYGAQSVPQAFANEILIGMGAQTEEIFALSLQKLEPQTLFIPDSDAELVKTDLLIVGGGPAGLTAGIYAKRSGLDTVIVEGQALGGQVALTPVVENYPGFTQVGGKALV
;
A
#
# COMPACT_ATOMS: atom_id res chain seq x y z
N MET A 1 1.87 36.52 -17.72
CA MET A 1 1.89 35.61 -16.55
C MET A 1 2.12 34.15 -16.98
N ASP A 2 2.39 33.89 -18.26
CA ASP A 2 2.48 32.53 -18.85
C ASP A 2 3.86 31.85 -18.81
N THR A 3 4.88 32.50 -18.25
CA THR A 3 6.27 32.01 -18.35
C THR A 3 6.76 31.17 -17.18
N VAL A 4 6.09 31.23 -16.02
CA VAL A 4 6.49 30.46 -14.82
C VAL A 4 5.89 29.05 -14.83
N ALA A 5 4.61 28.91 -15.22
CA ALA A 5 3.93 27.62 -15.31
C ALA A 5 4.51 26.70 -16.39
N GLY A 6 4.82 27.24 -17.58
CA GLY A 6 5.43 26.46 -18.66
C GLY A 6 6.87 26.02 -18.37
N LYS A 7 7.58 26.74 -17.49
CA LYS A 7 8.94 26.35 -17.06
C LYS A 7 8.91 25.20 -16.06
N SER A 8 7.99 25.24 -15.09
CA SER A 8 7.80 24.14 -14.13
C SER A 8 7.30 22.85 -14.79
N GLU A 9 6.46 22.96 -15.82
CA GLU A 9 5.96 21.79 -16.55
C GLU A 9 7.08 21.11 -17.35
N LYS A 10 7.92 21.88 -18.03
CA LYS A 10 9.08 21.34 -18.76
C LYS A 10 10.08 20.66 -17.82
N GLU A 11 10.41 21.29 -16.69
CA GLU A 11 11.30 20.72 -15.67
C GLU A 11 10.74 19.40 -15.10
N PHE A 12 9.42 19.33 -14.88
CA PHE A 12 8.75 18.10 -14.46
C PHE A 12 8.87 16.97 -15.49
N PHE A 13 8.61 17.26 -16.77
CA PHE A 13 8.76 16.26 -17.84
C PHE A 13 10.20 15.79 -18.03
N GLU A 14 11.19 16.66 -17.85
CA GLU A 14 12.61 16.29 -17.87
C GLU A 14 12.97 15.35 -16.71
N GLN A 15 12.47 15.62 -15.50
CA GLN A 15 12.63 14.73 -14.36
C GLN A 15 11.99 13.35 -14.59
N LEU A 16 10.78 13.31 -15.16
CA LEU A 16 10.12 12.05 -15.49
C LEU A 16 10.94 11.25 -16.51
N ARG A 17 11.41 11.89 -17.59
CA ARG A 17 12.26 11.22 -18.59
C ARG A 17 13.50 10.60 -17.95
N ALA A 18 14.18 11.32 -17.06
CA ALA A 18 15.35 10.80 -16.35
C ALA A 18 15.02 9.59 -15.45
N VAL A 19 13.80 9.50 -14.91
CA VAL A 19 13.33 8.31 -14.17
C VAL A 19 13.11 7.13 -15.12
N PHE A 20 12.48 7.37 -16.28
CA PHE A 20 12.18 6.36 -17.30
C PHE A 20 13.45 5.82 -18.00
N GLU A 21 14.48 6.64 -18.20
CA GLU A 21 15.78 6.22 -18.75
C GLU A 21 16.46 5.14 -17.91
N LYS A 22 16.26 5.18 -16.58
CA LYS A 22 16.81 4.19 -15.65
C LYS A 22 16.07 2.84 -15.68
N MET A 23 14.94 2.74 -16.38
CA MET A 23 14.24 1.47 -16.51
C MET A 23 15.00 0.53 -17.43
N SER A 24 15.02 -0.76 -17.13
CA SER A 24 15.79 -1.73 -17.92
C SER A 24 14.92 -2.56 -18.87
N HIS A 25 13.62 -2.62 -18.63
CA HIS A 25 12.71 -3.53 -19.33
C HIS A 25 11.63 -2.78 -20.12
N GLU A 26 11.14 -3.43 -21.18
CA GLU A 26 9.94 -2.98 -21.89
C GLU A 26 8.69 -3.20 -21.04
N ILE A 27 7.68 -2.37 -21.29
CA ILE A 27 6.38 -2.40 -20.61
C ILE A 27 5.29 -2.52 -21.69
N PRO A 28 4.93 -3.75 -22.09
CA PRO A 28 3.82 -3.96 -23.01
C PRO A 28 2.49 -3.61 -22.35
N LEU A 29 1.73 -2.73 -22.99
CA LEU A 29 0.40 -2.31 -22.57
C LEU A 29 -0.63 -2.79 -23.59
N TYR A 30 -1.56 -3.66 -23.17
CA TYR A 30 -2.63 -4.16 -24.04
C TYR A 30 -3.98 -3.66 -23.54
N MET A 31 -4.64 -2.83 -24.34
CA MET A 31 -5.97 -2.33 -24.04
C MET A 31 -7.02 -3.11 -24.82
N PHE A 32 -8.09 -3.48 -24.12
CA PHE A 32 -9.23 -4.19 -24.67
C PHE A 32 -10.46 -3.31 -24.54
N VAL A 33 -11.17 -3.15 -25.67
CA VAL A 33 -12.33 -2.26 -25.78
C VAL A 33 -13.47 -2.97 -26.49
N ASP A 34 -14.70 -2.63 -26.15
CA ASP A 34 -15.87 -2.99 -26.95
C ASP A 34 -16.01 -1.96 -28.09
N PRO A 35 -15.94 -2.35 -29.37
CA PRO A 35 -16.13 -1.43 -30.50
C PRO A 35 -17.48 -0.71 -30.52
N GLY A 36 -18.50 -1.28 -29.86
CA GLY A 36 -19.83 -0.68 -29.73
C GLY A 36 -19.93 0.36 -28.61
N GLN A 37 -18.90 0.48 -27.77
CA GLN A 37 -18.83 1.42 -26.65
C GLN A 37 -17.69 2.40 -26.91
N ASP A 38 -18.01 3.68 -27.04
CA ASP A 38 -17.02 4.75 -27.08
C ASP A 38 -17.34 5.74 -25.97
N ASP A 39 -16.82 5.47 -24.78
CA ASP A 39 -17.03 6.28 -23.58
C ASP A 39 -15.76 7.05 -23.17
N ASP A 40 -15.95 7.96 -22.22
CA ASP A 40 -14.91 8.85 -21.73
C ASP A 40 -13.74 8.08 -21.11
N PHE A 41 -13.96 6.90 -20.52
CA PHE A 41 -12.88 6.11 -19.90
C PHE A 41 -11.96 5.51 -20.97
N ILE A 42 -12.52 5.00 -22.06
CA ILE A 42 -11.73 4.48 -23.19
C ILE A 42 -10.83 5.59 -23.76
N GLN A 43 -11.43 6.75 -24.07
CA GLN A 43 -10.70 7.86 -24.67
C GLN A 43 -9.62 8.42 -23.73
N THR A 44 -9.95 8.58 -22.44
CA THR A 44 -8.98 9.09 -21.47
C THR A 44 -7.88 8.07 -21.20
N GLY A 45 -8.18 6.77 -21.18
CA GLY A 45 -7.19 5.71 -21.10
C GLY A 45 -6.19 5.75 -22.26
N ARG A 46 -6.68 5.90 -23.51
CA ARG A 46 -5.83 6.07 -24.70
C ARG A 46 -4.94 7.30 -24.59
N GLN A 47 -5.49 8.43 -24.17
CA GLN A 47 -4.74 9.68 -23.99
C GLN A 47 -3.64 9.53 -22.94
N MET A 48 -3.94 8.88 -21.82
CA MET A 48 -2.98 8.69 -20.74
C MET A 48 -1.82 7.80 -21.17
N VAL A 49 -2.11 6.66 -21.83
CA VAL A 49 -1.06 5.80 -22.38
C VAL A 49 -0.22 6.54 -23.42
N ARG A 50 -0.85 7.33 -24.29
CA ARG A 50 -0.12 8.14 -25.28
C ARG A 50 0.84 9.12 -24.60
N ALA A 51 0.39 9.85 -23.57
CA ALA A 51 1.21 10.81 -22.85
C ALA A 51 2.48 10.15 -22.26
N PHE A 52 2.37 8.97 -21.65
CA PHE A 52 3.53 8.27 -21.09
C PHE A 52 4.46 7.68 -22.17
N ARG A 53 3.94 7.28 -23.33
CA ARG A 53 4.75 6.82 -24.47
C ARG A 53 5.65 7.92 -25.05
N GLU A 54 5.25 9.19 -24.94
CA GLU A 54 6.08 10.32 -25.37
C GLU A 54 7.28 10.58 -24.42
N LEU A 55 7.30 9.92 -23.26
CA LEU A 55 8.39 9.99 -22.28
C LEU A 55 9.43 8.89 -22.48
N THR A 56 9.05 7.73 -23.02
CA THR A 56 9.96 6.60 -23.23
C THR A 56 9.49 5.63 -24.30
N GLU A 57 10.43 5.14 -25.10
CA GLU A 57 10.18 4.09 -26.10
C GLU A 57 9.95 2.70 -25.48
N LYS A 58 10.25 2.52 -24.19
CA LYS A 58 10.07 1.24 -23.48
C LYS A 58 8.60 0.88 -23.30
N ILE A 59 7.68 1.83 -23.41
CA ILE A 59 6.24 1.57 -23.31
C ILE A 59 5.72 1.25 -24.71
N THR A 60 5.33 0.00 -24.92
CA THR A 60 4.65 -0.42 -26.16
C THR A 60 3.16 -0.52 -25.90
N PHE A 61 2.34 -0.17 -26.89
CA PHE A 61 0.89 -0.16 -26.74
C PHE A 61 0.22 -0.86 -27.92
N ARG A 62 -0.75 -1.73 -27.61
CA ARG A 62 -1.63 -2.38 -28.59
C ARG A 62 -3.05 -2.35 -28.07
N GLU A 63 -3.99 -2.13 -28.97
CA GLU A 63 -5.41 -2.13 -28.67
C GLU A 63 -6.09 -3.28 -29.43
N PHE A 64 -7.02 -3.97 -28.80
CA PHE A 64 -7.76 -5.10 -29.37
C PHE A 64 -9.26 -4.99 -29.02
N PRO A 65 -10.16 -5.41 -29.92
CA PRO A 65 -11.56 -5.55 -29.56
C PRO A 65 -11.78 -6.76 -28.63
N LEU A 66 -12.86 -6.77 -27.84
CA LEU A 66 -13.18 -7.85 -26.89
C LEU A 66 -13.43 -9.22 -27.55
N ASP A 67 -13.82 -9.27 -28.83
CA ASP A 67 -14.02 -10.50 -29.59
C ASP A 67 -12.72 -11.09 -30.18
N HIS A 68 -11.61 -10.36 -30.06
CA HIS A 68 -10.31 -10.76 -30.58
C HIS A 68 -9.71 -11.97 -29.82
N GLU A 69 -8.92 -12.80 -30.50
CA GLU A 69 -8.23 -13.96 -29.90
C GLU A 69 -7.34 -13.59 -28.69
N MET A 70 -6.79 -12.38 -28.69
CA MET A 70 -5.99 -11.87 -27.55
C MET A 70 -6.83 -11.66 -26.29
N ALA A 71 -8.11 -11.29 -26.42
CA ALA A 71 -9.00 -11.13 -25.26
C ALA A 71 -9.27 -12.50 -24.63
N LYS A 72 -9.51 -13.53 -25.47
CA LYS A 72 -9.64 -14.92 -25.03
C LYS A 72 -8.37 -15.44 -24.35
N LYS A 73 -7.20 -15.20 -24.94
CA LYS A 73 -5.90 -15.60 -24.39
C LYS A 73 -5.72 -15.13 -22.96
N TRP A 74 -6.07 -13.87 -22.68
CA TRP A 74 -5.87 -13.24 -21.39
C TRP A 74 -7.14 -13.21 -20.52
N GLN A 75 -8.20 -13.89 -20.94
CA GLN A 75 -9.50 -13.96 -20.25
C GLN A 75 -10.05 -12.57 -19.89
N VAL A 76 -9.96 -11.63 -20.83
CA VAL A 76 -10.50 -10.28 -20.67
C VAL A 76 -11.96 -10.28 -21.12
N THR A 77 -12.86 -9.91 -20.21
CA THR A 77 -14.31 -9.98 -20.43
C THR A 77 -15.02 -8.64 -20.26
N ALA A 78 -14.30 -7.57 -19.91
CA ALA A 78 -14.85 -6.25 -19.63
C ALA A 78 -14.11 -5.16 -20.43
N SER A 79 -14.84 -4.10 -20.78
CA SER A 79 -14.32 -2.93 -21.48
C SER A 79 -14.53 -1.66 -20.64
N PRO A 80 -13.56 -0.73 -20.58
CA PRO A 80 -12.16 -0.92 -20.98
C PRO A 80 -11.38 -1.76 -19.96
N THR A 81 -10.50 -2.64 -20.45
CA THR A 81 -9.49 -3.30 -19.62
C THR A 81 -8.09 -3.04 -20.18
N LEU A 82 -7.18 -2.51 -19.37
CA LEU A 82 -5.78 -2.36 -19.69
C LEU A 82 -4.95 -3.42 -18.93
N LEU A 83 -4.23 -4.25 -19.68
CA LEU A 83 -3.23 -5.17 -19.14
C LEU A 83 -1.85 -4.51 -19.15
N ILE A 84 -1.10 -4.68 -18.07
CA ILE A 84 0.23 -4.09 -17.89
C ILE A 84 1.28 -5.20 -17.79
N ALA A 85 2.15 -5.29 -18.81
CA ALA A 85 3.15 -6.33 -18.99
C ALA A 85 2.60 -7.75 -18.74
N PRO A 86 1.52 -8.17 -19.43
CA PRO A 86 0.77 -9.39 -19.11
C PRO A 86 1.60 -10.68 -19.23
N GLU A 87 2.68 -10.67 -20.01
CA GLU A 87 3.63 -11.77 -20.09
C GLU A 87 4.45 -11.99 -18.81
N THR A 88 4.55 -10.97 -17.96
CA THR A 88 5.36 -10.98 -16.73
C THR A 88 4.50 -10.91 -15.47
N TYR A 89 3.46 -10.07 -15.49
CA TYR A 89 2.64 -9.77 -14.32
C TYR A 89 1.15 -9.91 -14.65
N ALA A 90 0.37 -10.48 -13.72
CA ALA A 90 -1.08 -10.53 -13.82
C ALA A 90 -1.71 -9.24 -13.27
N ILE A 91 -1.40 -8.10 -13.90
CA ILE A 91 -1.93 -6.78 -13.53
C ILE A 91 -2.95 -6.33 -14.58
N ARG A 92 -4.16 -6.03 -14.12
CA ARG A 92 -5.26 -5.51 -14.92
C ARG A 92 -5.77 -4.21 -14.33
N TRP A 93 -6.17 -3.29 -15.19
CA TRP A 93 -6.86 -2.06 -14.83
C TRP A 93 -8.22 -2.03 -15.55
N LEU A 94 -9.31 -2.02 -14.80
CA LEU A 94 -10.67 -1.90 -15.32
C LEU A 94 -11.12 -0.46 -15.15
N GLY A 95 -11.40 0.23 -16.25
CA GLY A 95 -11.58 1.68 -16.30
C GLY A 95 -10.34 2.41 -16.82
N ALA A 96 -10.09 3.63 -16.35
CA ALA A 96 -8.98 4.46 -16.82
C ALA A 96 -8.13 5.03 -15.67
N PRO A 97 -6.79 5.11 -15.82
CA PRO A 97 -5.89 5.68 -14.81
C PRO A 97 -5.90 7.21 -14.83
N VAL A 98 -6.97 7.82 -14.30
CA VAL A 98 -7.24 9.25 -14.43
C VAL A 98 -7.40 9.92 -13.07
N GLY A 99 -7.25 11.25 -13.03
CA GLY A 99 -7.26 11.99 -11.76
C GLY A 99 -6.07 11.61 -10.86
N GLU A 100 -6.33 11.32 -9.60
CA GLU A 100 -5.31 10.87 -8.64
C GLU A 100 -4.65 9.55 -9.07
N GLU A 101 -5.38 8.69 -9.79
CA GLU A 101 -4.87 7.40 -10.26
C GLU A 101 -3.84 7.49 -11.40
N GLY A 102 -3.67 8.68 -12.01
CA GLY A 102 -2.54 8.93 -12.90
C GLY A 102 -1.19 8.72 -12.20
N ARG A 103 -1.13 8.99 -10.88
CA ARG A 103 0.06 8.73 -10.05
C ARG A 103 0.31 7.24 -9.86
N THR A 104 -0.74 6.49 -9.52
CA THR A 104 -0.70 5.02 -9.43
C THR A 104 -0.17 4.40 -10.72
N PHE A 105 -0.65 4.89 -11.86
CA PHE A 105 -0.24 4.36 -13.16
C PHE A 105 1.22 4.68 -13.46
N LEU A 106 1.67 5.92 -13.24
CA LEU A 106 3.09 6.27 -13.35
C LEU A 106 3.97 5.38 -12.47
N GLU A 107 3.62 5.22 -11.19
CA GLU A 107 4.37 4.36 -10.27
C GLU A 107 4.37 2.89 -10.74
N THR A 108 3.24 2.40 -11.22
CA THR A 108 3.13 1.04 -11.78
C THR A 108 4.08 0.84 -12.95
N LEU A 109 4.11 1.78 -13.90
CA LEU A 109 5.03 1.73 -15.03
C LEU A 109 6.50 1.71 -14.57
N ILE A 110 6.87 2.53 -13.58
CA ILE A 110 8.24 2.56 -13.04
C ILE A 110 8.60 1.23 -12.39
N LEU A 111 7.74 0.69 -11.53
CA LEU A 111 7.99 -0.57 -10.81
C LEU A 111 8.08 -1.74 -11.78
N VAL A 112 7.18 -1.83 -12.76
CA VAL A 112 7.19 -2.85 -13.81
C VAL A 112 8.42 -2.73 -14.71
N GLY A 113 8.76 -1.53 -15.17
CA GLY A 113 9.93 -1.29 -16.03
C GLY A 113 11.26 -1.57 -15.34
N ARG A 114 11.32 -1.45 -14.01
CA ARG A 114 12.47 -1.84 -13.19
C ARG A 114 12.43 -3.31 -12.74
N ARG A 115 11.25 -3.94 -12.76
CA ARG A 115 10.99 -5.26 -12.16
C ARG A 115 11.42 -5.32 -10.69
N GLN A 116 11.12 -4.25 -9.97
CA GLN A 116 11.48 -4.08 -8.56
C GLN A 116 10.27 -3.62 -7.79
N SER A 117 9.86 -4.38 -6.78
CA SER A 117 8.71 -4.06 -5.93
C SER A 117 8.99 -2.84 -5.04
N ASN A 118 10.24 -2.64 -4.65
CA ASN A 118 10.65 -1.66 -3.63
C ASN A 118 9.84 -1.76 -2.33
N LEU A 119 9.33 -2.95 -1.99
CA LEU A 119 8.78 -3.21 -0.65
C LEU A 119 9.88 -3.03 0.39
N ASN A 120 9.52 -2.45 1.53
CA ASN A 120 10.41 -2.51 2.69
C ASN A 120 10.62 -3.96 3.17
N ASP A 121 11.67 -4.18 3.96
CA ASP A 121 12.10 -5.53 4.31
C ASP A 121 11.06 -6.31 5.14
N GLN A 122 10.29 -5.63 5.99
CA GLN A 122 9.24 -6.26 6.80
C GLN A 122 8.07 -6.71 5.93
N ALA A 123 7.54 -5.83 5.07
CA ALA A 123 6.50 -6.18 4.12
C ALA A 123 6.96 -7.28 3.16
N ARG A 124 8.21 -7.23 2.68
CA ARG A 124 8.80 -8.27 1.83
C ARG A 124 8.78 -9.64 2.51
N LYS A 125 9.25 -9.75 3.75
CA LYS A 125 9.23 -11.01 4.52
C LYS A 125 7.82 -11.60 4.60
N VAL A 126 6.83 -10.77 4.86
CA VAL A 126 5.42 -11.19 4.95
C VAL A 126 4.90 -11.71 3.62
N ILE A 127 5.14 -10.99 2.51
CA ILE A 127 4.75 -11.43 1.16
C ILE A 127 5.44 -12.74 0.77
N GLN A 128 6.72 -12.90 1.11
CA GLN A 128 7.47 -14.12 0.82
C GLN A 128 6.89 -15.35 1.53
N ASN A 129 6.21 -15.17 2.67
CA ASN A 129 5.53 -16.25 3.39
C ASN A 129 4.14 -16.63 2.86
N ILE A 130 3.65 -16.00 1.79
CA ILE A 130 2.39 -16.39 1.12
C ILE A 130 2.61 -17.66 0.29
N ASP A 131 1.95 -18.76 0.61
CA ASP A 131 2.16 -20.07 -0.02
C ASP A 131 1.06 -20.49 -1.01
N SER A 132 0.05 -19.63 -1.18
CA SER A 132 -1.16 -19.92 -1.93
C SER A 132 -1.60 -18.69 -2.73
N LYS A 133 -2.39 -18.91 -3.79
CA LYS A 133 -2.78 -17.83 -4.71
C LYS A 133 -3.55 -16.70 -4.00
N ARG A 134 -3.34 -15.48 -4.48
CA ARG A 134 -4.03 -14.26 -4.05
C ARG A 134 -4.55 -13.51 -5.28
N GLN A 135 -5.85 -13.57 -5.50
CA GLN A 135 -6.56 -12.80 -6.50
C GLN A 135 -6.99 -11.47 -5.89
N VAL A 136 -6.15 -10.45 -6.05
CA VAL A 136 -6.35 -9.14 -5.43
C VAL A 136 -7.22 -8.27 -6.31
N LYS A 137 -8.22 -7.62 -5.71
CA LYS A 137 -9.03 -6.56 -6.31
C LYS A 137 -8.88 -5.30 -5.46
N VAL A 138 -8.54 -4.17 -6.07
CA VAL A 138 -8.50 -2.87 -5.39
C VAL A 138 -9.48 -1.94 -6.08
N PHE A 139 -10.54 -1.57 -5.38
CA PHE A 139 -11.53 -0.61 -5.83
C PHE A 139 -11.04 0.81 -5.55
N VAL A 140 -11.05 1.65 -6.58
CA VAL A 140 -10.53 3.02 -6.57
C VAL A 140 -11.52 3.98 -7.22
N SER A 141 -11.26 5.28 -7.10
CA SER A 141 -11.94 6.30 -7.89
C SER A 141 -10.99 7.44 -8.27
N PRO A 142 -11.25 8.17 -9.37
CA PRO A 142 -10.38 9.24 -9.86
C PRO A 142 -10.13 10.39 -8.87
N SER A 143 -11.05 10.60 -7.92
CA SER A 143 -11.03 11.72 -6.96
C SER A 143 -10.55 11.32 -5.56
N CYS A 144 -10.22 10.05 -5.35
CA CYS A 144 -9.82 9.52 -4.06
C CYS A 144 -8.31 9.75 -3.80
N PRO A 145 -7.92 10.59 -2.82
CA PRO A 145 -6.51 10.92 -2.59
C PRO A 145 -5.71 9.78 -1.94
N TYR A 146 -6.39 8.80 -1.34
CA TYR A 146 -5.76 7.67 -0.63
C TYR A 146 -5.67 6.41 -1.48
N CYS A 147 -6.43 6.34 -2.57
CA CYS A 147 -6.50 5.18 -3.45
C CYS A 147 -5.15 4.85 -4.10
N PRO A 148 -4.33 5.85 -4.53
CA PRO A 148 -3.02 5.56 -5.09
C PRO A 148 -2.11 4.77 -4.17
N GLN A 149 -2.07 5.10 -2.88
CA GLN A 149 -1.24 4.38 -1.91
C GLN A 149 -1.64 2.89 -1.82
N GLN A 150 -2.94 2.62 -1.72
CA GLN A 150 -3.44 1.25 -1.59
C GLN A 150 -3.23 0.44 -2.87
N ALA A 151 -3.49 1.04 -4.03
CA ALA A 151 -3.30 0.40 -5.32
C ALA A 151 -1.80 0.11 -5.58
N VAL A 152 -0.92 1.05 -5.25
CA VAL A 152 0.53 0.85 -5.33
C VAL A 152 1.00 -0.27 -4.41
N ASN A 153 0.51 -0.36 -3.17
CA ASN A 153 0.83 -1.49 -2.28
C ASN A 153 0.52 -2.85 -2.95
N ALA A 154 -0.62 -2.94 -3.63
CA ALA A 154 -1.00 -4.15 -4.36
C ALA A 154 -0.11 -4.41 -5.58
N VAL A 155 0.26 -3.37 -6.33
CA VAL A 155 1.20 -3.47 -7.46
C VAL A 155 2.56 -4.00 -6.97
N ARG A 156 3.07 -3.47 -5.87
CA ARG A 156 4.33 -3.93 -5.27
C ARG A 156 4.26 -5.40 -4.86
N ALA A 157 3.15 -5.84 -4.28
CA ALA A 157 2.94 -7.24 -3.92
C ALA A 157 2.95 -8.17 -5.15
N VAL A 158 2.27 -7.81 -6.23
CA VAL A 158 2.31 -8.58 -7.49
C VAL A 158 3.70 -8.64 -8.10
N ILE A 159 4.45 -7.53 -8.05
CA ILE A 159 5.82 -7.50 -8.57
C ILE A 159 6.77 -8.35 -7.74
N GLU A 160 6.58 -8.40 -6.42
CA GLU A 160 7.37 -9.21 -5.50
C GLU A 160 7.10 -10.71 -5.66
N LYS A 161 5.83 -11.09 -5.90
CA LYS A 161 5.40 -12.49 -5.96
C LYS A 161 4.44 -12.80 -7.12
N PRO A 162 4.90 -12.63 -8.37
CA PRO A 162 4.06 -12.67 -9.57
C PRO A 162 3.45 -14.05 -9.86
N GLU A 163 4.04 -15.12 -9.33
CA GLU A 163 3.59 -16.49 -9.53
C GLU A 163 2.38 -16.88 -8.67
N LEU A 164 2.12 -16.14 -7.58
CA LEU A 164 0.99 -16.37 -6.68
C LEU A 164 -0.01 -15.23 -6.61
N ILE A 165 0.41 -13.99 -6.90
CA ILE A 165 -0.43 -12.80 -6.69
C ILE A 165 -0.82 -12.19 -8.03
N SER A 166 -2.12 -11.98 -8.23
CA SER A 166 -2.67 -11.21 -9.35
C SER A 166 -3.40 -9.98 -8.83
N LEU A 167 -3.51 -8.94 -9.65
CA LEU A 167 -4.14 -7.67 -9.29
C LEU A 167 -5.10 -7.19 -10.38
N GLU A 168 -6.28 -6.79 -9.94
CA GLU A 168 -7.23 -5.98 -10.69
C GLU A 168 -7.44 -4.66 -9.95
N ILE A 169 -7.06 -3.55 -10.58
CA ILE A 169 -7.40 -2.19 -10.12
C ILE A 169 -8.70 -1.82 -10.82
N ILE A 170 -9.74 -1.48 -10.05
CA ILE A 170 -11.11 -1.33 -10.55
C ILE A 170 -11.60 0.07 -10.22
N ASP A 171 -11.85 0.87 -11.25
CA ASP A 171 -12.54 2.14 -11.09
C ASP A 171 -14.04 1.88 -10.87
N ILE A 172 -14.55 2.29 -9.71
CA ILE A 172 -15.97 2.09 -9.34
C ILE A 172 -16.94 2.86 -10.24
N MET A 173 -16.50 3.96 -10.86
CA MET A 173 -17.34 4.76 -11.77
C MET A 173 -17.45 4.10 -13.14
N ALA A 174 -16.38 3.46 -13.60
CA ALA A 174 -16.39 2.69 -14.84
C ALA A 174 -17.06 1.32 -14.68
N ASN A 175 -17.09 0.77 -13.45
CA ASN A 175 -17.60 -0.56 -13.14
C ASN A 175 -18.63 -0.55 -12.00
N PRO A 176 -19.77 0.17 -12.13
CA PRO A 176 -20.71 0.37 -11.04
C PRO A 176 -21.37 -0.93 -10.57
N GLU A 177 -21.71 -1.84 -11.48
CA GLU A 177 -22.32 -3.13 -11.12
C GLU A 177 -21.37 -3.99 -10.27
N MET A 178 -20.07 -3.97 -10.60
CA MET A 178 -19.05 -4.67 -9.80
C MET A 178 -18.87 -3.97 -8.45
N ALA A 179 -18.81 -2.64 -8.42
CA ALA A 179 -18.73 -1.91 -7.17
C ALA A 179 -19.89 -2.23 -6.22
N ASP A 180 -21.12 -2.33 -6.74
CA ASP A 180 -22.30 -2.70 -5.98
C ASP A 180 -22.23 -4.14 -5.45
N GLN A 181 -21.78 -5.10 -6.27
CA GLN A 181 -21.61 -6.50 -5.85
C GLN A 181 -20.67 -6.67 -4.65
N TYR A 182 -19.62 -5.86 -4.58
CA TYR A 182 -18.65 -5.88 -3.48
C TYR A 182 -18.99 -4.91 -2.34
N GLY A 183 -20.06 -4.11 -2.47
CA GLY A 183 -20.36 -3.04 -1.51
C GLY A 183 -19.29 -1.94 -1.46
N ALA A 184 -18.54 -1.75 -2.55
CA ALA A 184 -17.40 -0.84 -2.65
C ALA A 184 -17.82 0.62 -2.90
N GLN A 185 -18.76 1.12 -2.09
CA GLN A 185 -19.26 2.50 -2.18
C GLN A 185 -18.30 3.52 -1.54
N SER A 186 -17.42 3.08 -0.66
CA SER A 186 -16.30 3.85 -0.12
C SER A 186 -14.99 3.24 -0.62
N VAL A 187 -14.02 4.08 -0.97
CA VAL A 187 -12.73 3.66 -1.54
C VAL A 187 -11.55 4.32 -0.82
N PRO A 188 -10.35 3.70 -0.82
CA PRO A 188 -10.06 2.40 -1.42
C PRO A 188 -10.60 1.23 -0.59
N GLN A 189 -10.98 0.16 -1.28
CA GLN A 189 -11.24 -1.15 -0.67
C GLN A 189 -10.43 -2.21 -1.38
N ALA A 190 -9.78 -3.08 -0.60
CA ALA A 190 -8.98 -4.18 -1.12
C ALA A 190 -9.58 -5.51 -0.72
N PHE A 191 -9.73 -6.39 -1.70
CA PHE A 191 -10.17 -7.77 -1.54
C PHE A 191 -9.09 -8.72 -2.02
N ALA A 192 -9.01 -9.90 -1.41
CA ALA A 192 -8.20 -11.01 -1.90
C ALA A 192 -9.03 -12.30 -1.84
N ASN A 193 -9.12 -13.01 -2.96
CA ASN A 193 -9.94 -14.23 -3.08
C ASN A 193 -11.38 -14.02 -2.60
N GLU A 194 -12.00 -12.91 -3.00
CA GLU A 194 -13.37 -12.51 -2.63
C GLU A 194 -13.56 -12.12 -1.15
N ILE A 195 -12.50 -12.06 -0.35
CA ILE A 195 -12.54 -11.66 1.05
C ILE A 195 -12.02 -10.22 1.18
N LEU A 196 -12.75 -9.36 1.89
CA LEU A 196 -12.30 -8.00 2.23
C LEU A 196 -11.06 -8.09 3.13
N ILE A 197 -9.95 -7.50 2.70
CA ILE A 197 -8.67 -7.47 3.43
C ILE A 197 -8.25 -6.05 3.85
N GLY A 198 -8.95 -5.01 3.39
CA GLY A 198 -8.62 -3.65 3.77
C GLY A 198 -9.68 -2.65 3.36
N MET A 199 -9.97 -1.71 4.27
CA MET A 199 -10.76 -0.51 4.00
C MET A 199 -9.88 0.70 4.29
N GLY A 200 -9.78 1.62 3.34
CA GLY A 200 -8.84 2.73 3.40
C GLY A 200 -7.41 2.33 3.01
N ALA A 201 -6.53 3.33 2.96
CA ALA A 201 -5.12 3.11 2.68
C ALA A 201 -4.42 2.48 3.89
N GLN A 202 -3.73 1.36 3.64
CA GLN A 202 -2.91 0.66 4.62
C GLN A 202 -1.44 1.02 4.42
N THR A 203 -0.62 0.87 5.47
CA THR A 203 0.83 0.83 5.29
C THR A 203 1.23 -0.43 4.53
N GLU A 204 2.45 -0.47 3.97
CA GLU A 204 2.95 -1.61 3.21
C GLU A 204 2.90 -2.92 4.02
N GLU A 205 3.26 -2.88 5.30
CA GLU A 205 3.31 -4.05 6.18
C GLU A 205 1.92 -4.54 6.54
N ILE A 206 1.00 -3.61 6.82
CA ILE A 206 -0.40 -3.93 7.12
C ILE A 206 -1.07 -4.55 5.90
N PHE A 207 -0.84 -3.99 4.71
CA PHE A 207 -1.36 -4.56 3.46
C PHE A 207 -0.80 -5.96 3.22
N ALA A 208 0.52 -6.14 3.35
CA ALA A 208 1.17 -7.43 3.19
C ALA A 208 0.62 -8.47 4.19
N LEU A 209 0.44 -8.10 5.46
CA LEU A 209 -0.09 -8.98 6.48
C LEU A 209 -1.57 -9.32 6.23
N SER A 210 -2.38 -8.34 5.82
CA SER A 210 -3.78 -8.57 5.49
C SER A 210 -3.91 -9.52 4.30
N LEU A 211 -3.04 -9.36 3.30
CA LEU A 211 -2.97 -10.24 2.15
C LEU A 211 -2.51 -11.66 2.53
N GLN A 212 -1.53 -11.78 3.43
CA GLN A 212 -1.06 -13.07 3.93
C GLN A 212 -2.16 -13.81 4.69
N LYS A 213 -2.83 -13.12 5.62
CA LYS A 213 -3.85 -13.68 6.53
C LYS A 213 -5.23 -13.83 5.89
N LEU A 214 -5.48 -13.21 4.74
CA LEU A 214 -6.80 -13.14 4.09
C LEU A 214 -7.88 -12.55 5.00
N GLU A 215 -7.52 -11.52 5.77
CA GLU A 215 -8.45 -10.78 6.62
C GLU A 215 -7.89 -9.37 6.90
N PRO A 216 -8.73 -8.38 7.26
CA PRO A 216 -8.25 -7.04 7.55
C PRO A 216 -7.37 -6.97 8.79
N GLN A 217 -6.18 -6.36 8.65
CA GLN A 217 -5.29 -6.08 9.77
C GLN A 217 -5.24 -4.58 10.07
N THR A 218 -5.12 -4.27 11.35
CA THR A 218 -5.00 -2.88 11.86
C THR A 218 -3.69 -2.62 12.59
N LEU A 219 -2.98 -3.69 12.96
CA LEU A 219 -1.71 -3.63 13.65
C LEU A 219 -0.71 -4.57 12.97
N PHE A 220 0.51 -4.08 12.79
CA PHE A 220 1.63 -4.88 12.33
C PHE A 220 2.64 -4.98 13.47
N ILE A 221 2.93 -6.20 13.90
CA ILE A 221 3.99 -6.47 14.87
C ILE A 221 5.18 -6.96 14.04
N PRO A 222 6.26 -6.16 13.92
CA PRO A 222 7.41 -6.55 13.13
C PRO A 222 8.03 -7.83 13.69
N ASP A 223 8.52 -8.68 12.79
CA ASP A 223 9.38 -9.77 13.20
C ASP A 223 10.62 -9.16 13.87
N SER A 224 10.81 -9.51 15.13
CA SER A 224 11.91 -9.05 15.95
C SER A 224 12.87 -10.20 16.13
N ASP A 225 14.12 -9.99 15.68
CA ASP A 225 15.24 -10.89 16.00
C ASP A 225 15.75 -10.65 17.42
N ALA A 226 15.08 -9.80 18.22
CA ALA A 226 15.40 -9.61 19.61
C ALA A 226 15.28 -10.94 20.36
N GLU A 227 16.26 -11.18 21.24
CA GLU A 227 16.26 -12.37 22.07
C GLU A 227 14.97 -12.45 22.88
N LEU A 228 14.30 -13.61 22.81
CA LEU A 228 13.09 -13.85 23.60
C LEU A 228 13.47 -13.85 25.08
N VAL A 229 13.10 -12.78 25.78
CA VAL A 229 13.32 -12.67 27.22
C VAL A 229 12.24 -13.47 27.95
N LYS A 230 12.63 -14.62 28.51
CA LYS A 230 11.78 -15.38 29.42
C LYS A 230 11.79 -14.70 30.80
N THR A 231 10.61 -14.37 31.30
CA THR A 231 10.42 -13.64 32.57
C THR A 231 9.24 -14.26 33.31
N ASP A 232 9.27 -14.21 34.65
CA ASP A 232 8.14 -14.62 35.48
C ASP A 232 7.01 -13.57 35.46
N LEU A 233 7.37 -12.29 35.28
CA LEU A 233 6.44 -11.17 35.25
C LEU A 233 6.85 -10.09 34.24
N LEU A 234 5.94 -9.79 33.30
CA LEU A 234 6.02 -8.65 32.41
C LEU A 234 5.13 -7.51 32.92
N ILE A 235 5.71 -6.31 33.06
CA ILE A 235 5.02 -5.08 33.44
C ILE A 235 5.04 -4.15 32.23
N VAL A 236 3.86 -3.72 31.78
CA VAL A 236 3.71 -2.77 30.66
C VAL A 236 3.42 -1.37 31.23
N GLY A 237 4.34 -0.45 30.98
CA GLY A 237 4.37 0.90 31.52
C GLY A 237 5.42 1.06 32.64
N GLY A 238 6.30 2.05 32.49
CA GLY A 238 7.34 2.46 33.42
C GLY A 238 7.00 3.74 34.20
N GLY A 239 5.70 4.02 34.39
CA GLY A 239 5.22 5.06 35.30
C GLY A 239 5.27 4.64 36.78
N PRO A 240 4.73 5.45 37.72
CA PRO A 240 4.81 5.17 39.15
C PRO A 240 4.24 3.80 39.53
N ALA A 241 3.13 3.39 38.92
CA ALA A 241 2.53 2.08 39.16
C ALA A 241 3.46 0.93 38.71
N GLY A 242 4.00 1.01 37.50
CA GLY A 242 4.85 -0.03 36.94
C GLY A 242 6.21 -0.14 37.63
N LEU A 243 6.85 1.00 37.95
CA LEU A 243 8.10 1.02 38.72
C LEU A 243 7.89 0.48 40.13
N THR A 244 6.78 0.85 40.80
CA THR A 244 6.44 0.28 42.11
C THR A 244 6.23 -1.22 42.03
N ALA A 245 5.45 -1.70 41.05
CA ALA A 245 5.25 -3.13 40.82
C ALA A 245 6.57 -3.86 40.56
N GLY A 246 7.47 -3.27 39.77
CA GLY A 246 8.79 -3.83 39.48
C GLY A 246 9.69 -3.94 40.71
N ILE A 247 9.71 -2.93 41.59
CA ILE A 247 10.44 -2.97 42.85
C ILE A 247 9.95 -4.15 43.71
N TYR A 248 8.64 -4.31 43.88
CA TYR A 248 8.08 -5.38 44.70
C TYR A 248 8.24 -6.76 44.07
N ALA A 249 8.12 -6.86 42.75
CA ALA A 249 8.31 -8.10 42.01
C ALA A 249 9.77 -8.59 42.14
N LYS A 250 10.75 -7.71 41.93
CA LYS A 250 12.16 -8.09 42.07
C LYS A 250 12.55 -8.42 43.51
N ARG A 251 11.98 -7.70 44.50
CA ARG A 251 12.13 -8.04 45.92
C ARG A 251 11.55 -9.41 46.27
N SER A 252 10.56 -9.88 45.52
CA SER A 252 9.96 -11.21 45.67
C SER A 252 10.74 -12.31 44.93
N GLY A 253 11.89 -11.97 44.33
CA GLY A 253 12.76 -12.91 43.63
C GLY A 253 12.34 -13.24 42.20
N LEU A 254 11.31 -12.56 41.66
CA LEU A 254 10.87 -12.79 40.28
C LEU A 254 11.85 -12.21 39.26
N ASP A 255 12.08 -12.95 38.19
CA ASP A 255 12.67 -12.38 36.98
C ASP A 255 11.59 -11.52 36.32
N THR A 256 11.77 -10.20 36.39
CA THR A 256 10.77 -9.19 36.03
C THR A 256 11.30 -8.27 34.94
N VAL A 257 10.49 -8.02 33.92
CA VAL A 257 10.77 -7.06 32.85
C VAL A 257 9.74 -5.93 32.88
N ILE A 258 10.19 -4.69 32.76
CA ILE A 258 9.34 -3.51 32.58
C ILE A 258 9.55 -2.99 31.15
N VAL A 259 8.47 -2.84 30.40
CA VAL A 259 8.48 -2.25 29.05
C VAL A 259 7.80 -0.89 29.11
N GLU A 260 8.50 0.16 28.70
CA GLU A 260 7.98 1.53 28.59
C GLU A 260 8.13 2.01 27.15
N GLY A 261 7.04 2.52 26.57
CA GLY A 261 7.02 3.03 25.20
C GLY A 261 7.27 4.54 25.09
N GLN A 262 7.26 5.25 26.22
CA GLN A 262 7.47 6.69 26.34
C GLN A 262 8.59 6.99 27.36
N ALA A 263 8.45 8.03 28.18
CA ALA A 263 9.43 8.40 29.18
C ALA A 263 9.23 7.61 30.48
N LEU A 264 10.33 7.11 31.05
CA LEU A 264 10.35 6.55 32.40
C LEU A 264 9.78 7.54 33.41
N GLY A 265 9.01 7.02 34.36
CA GLY A 265 8.26 7.80 35.35
C GLY A 265 6.92 8.33 34.86
N GLY A 266 6.59 8.16 33.58
CA GLY A 266 5.29 8.56 33.03
C GLY A 266 4.96 10.03 33.32
N GLN A 267 3.72 10.31 33.73
CA GLN A 267 3.24 11.68 33.94
C GLN A 267 3.98 12.43 35.05
N VAL A 268 4.43 11.73 36.12
CA VAL A 268 5.11 12.43 37.24
C VAL A 268 6.47 12.97 36.83
N ALA A 269 7.17 12.31 35.91
CA ALA A 269 8.47 12.76 35.39
C ALA A 269 8.40 14.15 34.72
N LEU A 270 7.24 14.48 34.15
CA LEU A 270 6.97 15.74 33.45
C LEU A 270 6.37 16.82 34.37
N THR A 271 6.03 16.47 35.61
CA THR A 271 5.38 17.37 36.55
C THR A 271 6.43 18.25 37.26
N PRO A 272 6.36 19.59 37.15
CA PRO A 272 7.39 20.47 37.72
C PRO A 272 7.52 20.35 39.24
N VAL A 273 6.37 20.29 39.94
CA VAL A 273 6.30 20.25 41.40
C VAL A 273 5.14 19.35 41.83
N VAL A 274 5.39 18.48 42.81
CA VAL A 274 4.45 17.55 43.42
C VAL A 274 4.39 17.83 44.92
N GLU A 275 3.18 18.07 45.45
CA GLU A 275 2.96 18.51 46.84
C GLU A 275 2.12 17.52 47.66
N ASN A 276 1.77 16.39 47.04
CA ASN A 276 0.88 15.39 47.60
C ASN A 276 1.48 13.97 47.54
N TYR A 277 2.81 13.86 47.40
CA TYR A 277 3.51 12.56 47.50
C TYR A 277 3.86 12.27 48.97
N PRO A 278 3.33 11.20 49.58
CA PRO A 278 3.60 10.90 50.99
C PRO A 278 5.10 10.84 51.31
N GLY A 279 5.50 11.52 52.39
CA GLY A 279 6.91 11.62 52.81
C GLY A 279 7.64 12.87 52.31
N PHE A 280 7.04 13.66 51.40
CA PHE A 280 7.55 14.95 50.96
C PHE A 280 6.47 16.03 51.08
N THR A 281 6.84 17.22 51.58
CA THR A 281 5.95 18.38 51.57
C THR A 281 5.88 19.01 50.18
N GLN A 282 6.99 19.02 49.46
CA GLN A 282 7.12 19.45 48.08
C GLN A 282 8.34 18.77 47.46
N VAL A 283 8.20 18.25 46.24
CA VAL A 283 9.27 17.57 45.51
C VAL A 283 9.09 17.75 44.00
N GLY A 284 10.18 17.90 43.26
CA GLY A 284 10.10 17.95 41.79
C GLY A 284 9.74 16.58 41.22
N GLY A 285 8.83 16.50 40.26
CA GLY A 285 8.32 15.22 39.76
C GLY A 285 9.41 14.32 39.16
N LYS A 286 10.44 14.90 38.53
CA LYS A 286 11.62 14.17 38.04
C LYS A 286 12.45 13.51 39.14
N ALA A 287 12.39 14.00 40.38
CA ALA A 287 13.12 13.40 41.51
C ALA A 287 12.40 12.19 42.12
N LEU A 288 11.17 11.88 41.67
CA LEU A 288 10.37 10.74 42.11
C LEU A 288 10.50 9.50 41.22
N VAL A 289 11.38 9.56 40.21
CA VAL A 289 11.54 8.55 39.14
C VAL A 289 12.92 7.93 39.22
#